data_AF-A0A7S4DXD7-F1
#
_entry.id   AF-A0A7S4DXD7-F1
#
_cell.length_a   1.000
_cell.length_b   1.000
_cell.length_c   1.000
_cell.angle_alpha   90.00
_cell.angle_beta   90.00
_cell.angle_gamma   90.00
#
_symmetry.space_group_name_H-M   'P 1'
#
loop_
_entity.id
_entity.type
_entity.pdbx_description
1 polymer ?
#
loop_
_entity_poly.entity_id
_entity_poly.type
_entity_poly.pdbx_seq_one_letter_code
_entity_poly.pdbx_strand_id
1 'polypeptide(L)'
;MSDYAAQREERIKKNQEMLKKLGLAPTPKKKKKAPKRKKSSGEPVRKSSRRRKTLFKNLRGAQETKADDDEDFVPNEQVEDDEEDDAVYYDDKPHRAMKTTNTVQDLTTEGSHFEQILKVENAKTGRSKCRKCMEKLEKGELRVGMQAWIMGRQSMTWQHPKCFMENISFTREATGRGKCKISKKSFEAGEARLSLRSHTATSNVKLTLLPLCLRSFVKAVSEEKNSGDIEPHTWNGYEILEKEEREVVESGIKACSDYSHEDGDTSGKENIRRRKGAVKLAKEPGNDPVSTQPESGKKTKTGGKVAWKWGGMTCLGKLLPSRESGTHCYAKTHKGNIKTLTKGKSYWWMVEES
;
A
#
# COMPACT_ATOMS: atom_id res chain seq x y z
N MET A 1 25.61 43.98 1.35
CA MET A 1 25.03 42.64 1.66
C MET A 1 23.55 42.87 1.95
N SER A 2 22.64 42.08 1.39
CA SER A 2 21.20 42.18 1.72
C SER A 2 20.99 41.91 3.22
N ASP A 3 20.07 42.61 3.89
CA ASP A 3 19.72 42.40 5.30
C ASP A 3 19.42 40.93 5.62
N TYR A 4 18.87 40.21 4.64
CA TYR A 4 18.63 38.77 4.73
C TYR A 4 19.92 37.95 4.84
N ALA A 5 20.98 38.32 4.09
CA ALA A 5 22.26 37.63 4.12
C ALA A 5 22.96 37.82 5.49
N ALA A 6 22.90 39.02 6.05
CA ALA A 6 23.45 39.32 7.38
C ALA A 6 22.73 38.53 8.48
N GLN A 7 21.39 38.54 8.48
CA GLN A 7 20.59 37.75 9.43
C GLN A 7 20.84 36.24 9.31
N ARG A 8 21.06 35.75 8.08
CA ARG A 8 21.39 34.34 7.82
C ARG A 8 22.75 33.97 8.39
N GLU A 9 23.76 34.81 8.21
CA GLU A 9 25.11 34.61 8.76
C GLU A 9 25.10 34.63 10.29
N GLU A 10 24.34 35.54 10.90
CA GLU A 10 24.20 35.61 12.35
C GLU A 10 23.56 34.33 12.93
N ARG A 11 22.50 33.82 12.28
CA ARG A 11 21.87 32.55 12.68
C ARG A 11 22.82 31.36 12.53
N ILE A 12 23.62 31.33 11.46
CA ILE A 12 24.63 30.28 11.26
C ILE A 12 25.67 30.33 12.38
N LYS A 13 26.14 31.52 12.76
CA LYS A 13 27.12 31.71 13.83
C LYS A 13 26.57 31.26 15.19
N LYS A 14 25.36 31.68 15.56
CA LYS A 14 24.68 31.25 16.80
C LYS A 14 24.52 29.73 16.89
N ASN A 15 24.11 29.09 15.78
CA ASN A 15 23.98 27.63 15.74
C ASN A 15 25.33 26.92 15.88
N GLN A 16 26.39 27.45 15.28
CA GLN A 16 27.74 26.90 15.43
C GLN A 16 28.28 27.03 16.87
N GLU A 17 28.02 28.15 17.53
CA GLU A 17 28.38 28.37 18.94
C GLU A 17 27.62 27.42 19.87
N MET A 18 26.31 27.24 19.64
CA MET A 18 25.50 26.25 20.38
C MET A 18 26.03 24.83 20.20
N LEU A 19 26.40 24.43 18.98
CA LEU A 19 26.98 23.11 18.71
C LEU A 19 28.34 22.91 19.40
N LYS A 20 29.17 23.96 19.50
CA LYS A 20 30.42 23.93 20.26
C LYS A 20 30.15 23.77 21.76
N LYS A 21 29.19 24.52 22.31
CA LYS A 21 28.80 24.44 23.72
C LYS A 21 28.29 23.05 24.12
N LEU A 22 27.62 22.35 23.20
CA LEU A 22 27.10 21.00 23.38
C LEU A 22 28.13 19.89 23.08
N GLY A 23 29.36 20.22 22.72
CA GLY A 23 30.40 19.23 22.39
C GLY A 23 30.15 18.45 21.09
N LEU A 24 29.21 18.89 20.24
CA LEU A 24 28.80 18.25 18.99
C LEU A 24 29.48 18.88 17.76
N ALA A 25 30.64 19.50 17.95
CA ALA A 25 31.36 20.15 16.86
C ALA A 25 31.67 19.13 15.75
N PRO A 26 31.34 19.42 14.47
CA PRO A 26 31.61 18.50 13.39
C PRO A 26 33.12 18.29 13.25
N THR A 27 33.58 17.06 13.48
CA THR A 27 34.97 16.69 13.21
C THR A 27 35.22 16.75 11.70
N PRO A 28 36.36 17.31 11.24
CA PRO A 28 36.69 17.33 9.82
C PRO A 28 36.86 15.89 9.34
N LYS A 29 35.90 15.39 8.56
CA LYS A 29 35.98 14.07 7.92
C LYS A 29 37.21 14.05 7.02
N LYS A 30 38.22 13.25 7.39
CA LYS A 30 39.38 12.95 6.52
C LYS A 30 38.86 12.47 5.15
N LYS A 31 39.17 13.20 4.08
CA LYS A 31 38.88 12.78 2.70
C LYS A 31 39.60 11.45 2.45
N LYS A 32 38.87 10.33 2.45
CA LYS A 32 39.42 9.05 1.97
C LYS A 32 39.74 9.20 0.49
N LYS A 33 41.01 9.02 0.10
CA LYS A 33 41.42 8.99 -1.31
C LYS A 33 40.64 7.89 -2.03
N ALA A 34 39.95 8.25 -3.11
CA ALA A 34 39.27 7.28 -3.96
C ALA A 34 40.31 6.32 -4.58
N PRO A 35 40.08 5.00 -4.63
CA PRO A 35 40.99 4.09 -5.29
C PRO A 35 41.06 4.40 -6.79
N LYS A 36 42.28 4.50 -7.34
CA LYS A 36 42.51 4.68 -8.77
C LYS A 36 41.91 3.50 -9.53
N ARG A 37 40.88 3.74 -10.36
CA ARG A 37 40.36 2.75 -11.32
C ARG A 37 41.48 2.39 -12.30
N LYS A 38 41.90 1.12 -12.31
CA LYS A 38 42.65 0.55 -13.44
C LYS A 38 41.76 0.64 -14.68
N LYS A 39 42.24 1.27 -15.76
CA LYS A 39 41.59 1.22 -17.08
C LYS A 39 41.74 -0.22 -17.61
N SER A 40 40.66 -0.97 -17.65
CA SER A 40 40.58 -2.17 -18.48
C SER A 40 40.37 -1.73 -19.93
N SER A 41 41.32 -2.03 -20.79
CA SER A 41 41.17 -2.01 -22.24
C SER A 41 40.15 -3.07 -22.65
N GLY A 42 39.00 -2.65 -23.14
CA GLY A 42 37.92 -3.54 -23.53
C GLY A 42 36.60 -2.79 -23.51
N GLU A 43 36.21 -2.26 -24.66
CA GLU A 43 34.96 -1.55 -24.87
C GLU A 43 33.79 -2.55 -24.79
N PRO A 44 32.86 -2.46 -23.82
CA PRO A 44 31.73 -3.37 -23.78
C PRO A 44 30.71 -2.92 -24.84
N VAL A 45 30.56 -3.72 -25.90
CA VAL A 45 29.55 -3.53 -26.94
C VAL A 45 28.17 -3.54 -26.30
N ARG A 46 27.56 -2.36 -26.21
CA ARG A 46 26.24 -2.14 -25.64
C ARG A 46 25.19 -2.49 -26.71
N LYS A 47 24.71 -3.73 -26.73
CA LYS A 47 23.53 -4.10 -27.54
C LYS A 47 22.27 -3.49 -26.91
N SER A 48 21.90 -2.28 -27.34
CA SER A 48 20.56 -1.73 -27.11
C SER A 48 19.94 -1.33 -28.45
N SER A 49 18.92 -2.08 -28.88
CA SER A 49 18.14 -1.84 -30.11
C SER A 49 17.07 -0.75 -29.94
N ARG A 50 17.43 0.41 -29.36
CA ARG A 50 16.53 1.57 -29.38
C ARG A 50 17.04 2.63 -30.35
N ARG A 51 16.42 2.60 -31.53
CA ARG A 51 16.55 3.57 -32.62
C ARG A 51 16.25 4.97 -32.09
N ARG A 52 17.27 5.84 -32.04
CA ARG A 52 17.13 7.26 -31.68
C ARG A 52 16.75 8.00 -32.97
N LYS A 53 15.52 8.54 -33.06
CA LYS A 53 15.14 9.43 -34.18
C LYS A 53 15.94 10.72 -34.07
N THR A 54 16.85 10.95 -35.01
CA THR A 54 17.53 12.23 -35.24
C THR A 54 16.58 13.13 -36.04
N LEU A 55 16.08 14.19 -35.42
CA LEU A 55 15.62 15.38 -36.15
C LEU A 55 16.88 16.12 -36.59
N PHE A 56 17.12 16.22 -37.90
CA PHE A 56 17.75 17.36 -38.60
C PHE A 56 17.99 16.96 -40.07
N LYS A 57 17.19 17.54 -40.96
CA LYS A 57 17.35 17.72 -42.42
C LYS A 57 16.14 18.60 -42.79
N ASN A 58 16.31 19.87 -43.13
CA ASN A 58 16.93 20.31 -44.37
C ASN A 58 17.54 21.71 -44.22
N LEU A 59 18.83 21.85 -44.51
CA LEU A 59 19.42 23.09 -45.01
C LEU A 59 20.61 22.69 -45.89
N ARG A 60 20.51 22.97 -47.19
CA ARG A 60 21.58 23.11 -48.21
C ARG A 60 20.87 23.51 -49.52
N GLY A 61 21.24 24.57 -50.22
CA GLY A 61 22.36 25.49 -49.98
C GLY A 61 22.48 26.56 -51.09
N ALA A 62 23.58 27.33 -50.99
CA ALA A 62 24.16 28.28 -51.96
C ALA A 62 23.26 29.48 -52.35
N GLN A 63 23.71 30.74 -52.47
CA GLN A 63 25.02 31.30 -52.84
C GLN A 63 25.03 32.81 -52.47
N GLU A 64 26.21 33.45 -52.55
CA GLU A 64 26.54 34.85 -52.21
C GLU A 64 25.86 35.92 -53.09
N THR A 65 25.56 37.12 -52.56
CA THR A 65 25.95 38.47 -53.06
C THR A 65 25.41 39.62 -52.18
N LYS A 66 26.06 40.79 -52.29
CA LYS A 66 25.97 42.04 -51.49
C LYS A 66 24.78 42.98 -51.81
N ALA A 67 24.64 43.98 -50.93
CA ALA A 67 24.31 45.40 -51.15
C ALA A 67 22.86 45.89 -50.93
N ASP A 68 22.73 46.77 -49.93
CA ASP A 68 22.15 48.12 -49.89
C ASP A 68 20.66 48.43 -50.24
N ASP A 69 20.13 49.32 -49.39
CA ASP A 69 19.14 50.40 -49.58
C ASP A 69 17.62 50.13 -49.79
N ASP A 70 16.86 50.64 -48.81
CA ASP A 70 15.77 51.63 -48.88
C ASP A 70 14.41 51.40 -49.60
N GLU A 71 13.38 51.90 -48.89
CA GLU A 71 12.08 52.50 -49.29
C GLU A 71 10.85 51.61 -49.62
N ASP A 72 9.80 51.85 -48.80
CA ASP A 72 8.40 52.19 -49.12
C ASP A 72 7.71 51.57 -50.35
N PHE A 73 6.54 50.93 -50.15
CA PHE A 73 5.28 51.33 -50.81
C PHE A 73 4.06 50.60 -50.23
N VAL A 74 2.92 51.31 -50.29
CA VAL A 74 1.68 51.16 -49.52
C VAL A 74 0.60 50.38 -50.35
N PRO A 75 -0.69 50.35 -49.98
CA PRO A 75 -1.50 49.16 -49.67
C PRO A 75 -2.53 48.85 -50.79
N ASN A 76 -3.63 48.17 -50.39
CA ASN A 76 -4.92 47.97 -51.10
C ASN A 76 -5.05 46.57 -51.75
N GLU A 77 -6.18 45.87 -51.72
CA GLU A 77 -7.58 46.29 -51.57
C GLU A 77 -8.46 45.08 -51.18
N GLN A 78 -9.68 45.40 -50.73
CA GLN A 78 -10.68 44.56 -50.06
C GLN A 78 -11.44 43.61 -51.00
N VAL A 79 -11.83 42.44 -50.46
CA VAL A 79 -13.10 41.72 -50.73
C VAL A 79 -13.30 40.77 -49.53
N GLU A 80 -14.09 41.16 -48.51
CA GLU A 80 -15.54 40.92 -48.34
C GLU A 80 -15.93 39.43 -48.34
N ASP A 81 -16.44 39.03 -47.15
CA ASP A 81 -17.57 38.13 -46.89
C ASP A 81 -17.51 36.68 -47.42
N ASP A 82 -17.32 35.71 -46.52
CA ASP A 82 -18.42 35.13 -45.73
C ASP A 82 -18.08 33.72 -45.19
N GLU A 83 -18.58 33.48 -43.98
CA GLU A 83 -18.86 32.17 -43.36
C GLU A 83 -17.69 31.28 -42.89
N GLU A 84 -17.40 31.51 -41.61
CA GLU A 84 -16.89 30.60 -40.58
C GLU A 84 -17.31 29.12 -40.77
N ASP A 85 -16.39 28.30 -41.29
CA ASP A 85 -16.44 26.84 -41.18
C ASP A 85 -15.07 26.32 -40.71
N ASP A 86 -14.71 26.69 -39.47
CA ASP A 86 -13.47 26.24 -38.82
C ASP A 86 -13.63 24.79 -38.34
N ALA A 87 -13.33 23.87 -39.26
CA ALA A 87 -13.03 22.48 -38.96
C ALA A 87 -11.79 22.39 -38.05
N VAL A 88 -12.00 22.50 -36.73
CA VAL A 88 -10.97 22.21 -35.73
C VAL A 88 -10.56 20.74 -35.81
N TYR A 89 -9.39 20.54 -36.42
CA TYR A 89 -8.61 19.32 -36.39
C TYR A 89 -8.33 18.95 -34.91
N TYR A 90 -9.09 18.01 -34.36
CA TYR A 90 -8.81 17.44 -33.04
C TYR A 90 -7.53 16.61 -33.13
N ASP A 91 -6.44 17.15 -32.60
CA ASP A 91 -5.24 16.38 -32.26
C ASP A 91 -5.60 15.36 -31.16
N ASP A 92 -5.89 14.12 -31.57
CA ASP A 92 -6.13 12.97 -30.70
C ASP A 92 -4.86 12.63 -29.90
N LYS A 93 -4.69 13.29 -28.76
CA LYS A 93 -3.76 12.83 -27.71
C LYS A 93 -4.27 11.49 -27.19
N PRO A 94 -3.47 10.41 -27.22
CA PRO A 94 -3.92 9.12 -26.72
C PRO A 94 -4.16 9.18 -25.21
N HIS A 95 -5.44 9.23 -24.83
CA HIS A 95 -5.87 9.00 -23.47
C HIS A 95 -5.39 7.61 -23.05
N ARG A 96 -4.58 7.57 -21.99
CA ARG A 96 -4.11 6.33 -21.36
C ARG A 96 -5.33 5.47 -21.00
N ALA A 97 -5.54 4.41 -21.78
CA ALA A 97 -6.64 3.48 -21.60
C ALA A 97 -6.80 3.09 -20.13
N MET A 98 -7.96 3.41 -19.56
CA MET A 98 -8.38 2.91 -18.27
C MET A 98 -8.41 1.38 -18.36
N LYS A 99 -7.66 0.73 -17.46
CA LYS A 99 -7.65 -0.72 -17.35
C LYS A 99 -9.06 -1.17 -16.98
N THR A 100 -9.72 -1.83 -17.92
CA THR A 100 -11.07 -2.36 -17.83
C THR A 100 -11.23 -3.16 -16.54
N THR A 101 -12.33 -2.90 -15.85
CA THR A 101 -12.78 -3.60 -14.66
C THR A 101 -12.92 -5.08 -14.97
N ASN A 102 -12.11 -5.93 -14.32
CA ASN A 102 -12.29 -7.37 -14.40
C ASN A 102 -13.64 -7.73 -13.80
N THR A 103 -14.51 -8.18 -14.69
CA THR A 103 -15.76 -8.88 -14.45
C THR A 103 -15.54 -9.99 -13.43
N VAL A 104 -16.47 -10.10 -12.50
CA VAL A 104 -16.53 -11.11 -11.45
C VAL A 104 -16.47 -12.50 -12.10
N GLN A 105 -15.35 -13.19 -11.90
CA GLN A 105 -15.29 -14.63 -12.12
C GLN A 105 -15.30 -15.31 -10.75
N ASP A 106 -16.36 -16.09 -10.58
CA ASP A 106 -16.62 -16.97 -9.46
C ASP A 106 -15.46 -17.96 -9.30
N LEU A 107 -14.70 -17.83 -8.21
CA LEU A 107 -13.60 -18.75 -7.88
C LEU A 107 -14.17 -20.01 -7.22
N THR A 108 -14.71 -20.90 -8.05
CA THR A 108 -14.76 -22.32 -7.76
C THR A 108 -14.09 -23.04 -8.93
N THR A 109 -13.21 -23.99 -8.64
CA THR A 109 -12.41 -24.85 -9.55
C THR A 109 -10.96 -24.39 -9.79
N GLU A 110 -10.09 -24.95 -8.93
CA GLU A 110 -8.81 -25.62 -9.27
C GLU A 110 -7.65 -24.79 -9.88
N GLY A 111 -6.54 -24.74 -9.12
CA GLY A 111 -5.21 -24.48 -9.67
C GLY A 111 -4.55 -23.13 -9.39
N SER A 112 -5.13 -22.25 -8.54
CA SER A 112 -4.43 -21.02 -8.18
C SER A 112 -3.30 -21.33 -7.21
N HIS A 113 -2.06 -21.13 -7.64
CA HIS A 113 -0.84 -21.14 -6.82
C HIS A 113 -1.08 -20.33 -5.53
N PHE A 114 -1.48 -21.01 -4.44
CA PHE A 114 -1.63 -20.36 -3.15
C PHE A 114 -0.24 -19.87 -2.77
N GLU A 115 -0.03 -18.57 -2.89
CA GLU A 115 1.23 -17.92 -2.54
C GLU A 115 1.48 -18.20 -1.07
N GLN A 116 2.37 -19.17 -0.80
CA GLN A 116 2.66 -19.65 0.54
C GLN A 116 3.22 -18.47 1.35
N ILE A 117 2.40 -17.93 2.25
CA ILE A 117 2.72 -16.72 3.02
C ILE A 117 3.94 -16.96 3.92
N LEU A 118 4.00 -18.17 4.48
CA LEU A 118 5.03 -18.59 5.41
C LEU A 118 5.91 -19.65 4.78
N LYS A 119 7.22 -19.43 4.87
CA LYS A 119 8.22 -20.42 4.52
C LYS A 119 8.84 -20.97 5.79
N VAL A 120 8.58 -22.24 6.10
CA VAL A 120 9.11 -22.91 7.28
C VAL A 120 10.20 -23.88 6.82
N GLU A 121 11.42 -23.70 7.31
CA GLU A 121 12.56 -24.58 6.99
C GLU A 121 13.61 -24.53 8.10
N ASN A 122 14.43 -25.58 8.21
CA ASN A 122 15.64 -25.54 9.02
C ASN A 122 16.69 -24.62 8.38
N ALA A 123 17.42 -23.91 9.21
CA ALA A 123 18.42 -22.95 8.79
C ALA A 123 19.59 -23.64 8.06
N LYS A 124 19.66 -23.46 6.74
CA LYS A 124 20.76 -24.00 5.90
C LYS A 124 22.15 -23.49 6.31
N THR A 125 22.20 -22.29 6.87
CA THR A 125 23.42 -21.62 7.34
C THR A 125 23.13 -20.80 8.58
N GLY A 126 24.07 -20.71 9.53
CA GLY A 126 23.95 -19.89 10.74
C GLY A 126 24.13 -18.38 10.56
N ARG A 127 23.87 -17.84 9.36
CA ARG A 127 24.08 -16.41 9.03
C ARG A 127 22.82 -15.56 9.18
N SER A 128 21.65 -16.18 9.26
CA SER A 128 20.38 -15.48 9.47
C SER A 128 20.29 -14.96 10.90
N LYS A 129 19.61 -13.81 11.07
CA LYS A 129 19.25 -13.27 12.38
C LYS A 129 17.73 -13.18 12.49
N CYS A 130 17.20 -13.52 13.65
CA CYS A 130 15.78 -13.35 13.94
C CYS A 130 15.42 -11.86 13.91
N ARG A 131 14.38 -11.47 13.17
CA ARG A 131 13.98 -10.06 13.05
C ARG A 131 13.23 -9.48 14.23
N LYS A 132 12.93 -10.30 15.24
CA LYS A 132 12.27 -9.86 16.47
C LYS A 132 13.29 -9.63 17.58
N CYS A 133 13.99 -10.68 18.03
CA CYS A 133 14.98 -10.59 19.11
C CYS A 133 16.38 -10.18 18.62
N MET A 134 16.62 -10.13 17.30
CA MET A 134 17.91 -9.75 16.69
C MET A 134 19.08 -10.72 16.97
N GLU A 135 18.81 -11.87 17.57
CA GLU A 135 19.76 -12.97 17.80
C GLU A 135 20.03 -13.77 16.51
N LYS A 136 21.13 -14.53 16.50
CA LYS A 136 21.49 -15.39 15.36
C LYS A 136 20.68 -16.68 15.41
N LEU A 137 20.28 -17.15 14.24
CA LEU A 137 19.68 -18.47 14.02
C LEU A 137 20.80 -19.44 13.63
N GLU A 138 21.00 -20.50 14.39
CA GLU A 138 22.08 -21.48 14.16
C GLU A 138 21.80 -22.37 12.96
N LYS A 139 22.82 -23.09 12.46
CA LYS A 139 22.63 -24.03 11.34
C LYS A 139 21.84 -25.24 11.85
N GLY A 140 20.76 -25.58 11.17
CA GLY A 140 19.88 -26.71 11.53
C GLY A 140 18.70 -26.32 12.41
N GLU A 141 18.70 -25.13 13.01
CA GLU A 141 17.60 -24.62 13.82
C GLU A 141 16.37 -24.29 12.95
N LEU A 142 15.16 -24.59 13.44
CA LEU A 142 13.93 -24.24 12.74
C LEU A 142 13.75 -22.72 12.67
N ARG A 143 13.36 -22.22 11.50
CA ARG A 143 13.07 -20.80 11.31
C ARG A 143 11.85 -20.58 10.43
N VAL A 144 11.12 -19.51 10.73
CA VAL A 144 9.94 -19.08 9.99
C VAL A 144 10.30 -17.87 9.14
N GLY A 145 10.03 -17.97 7.85
CA GLY A 145 10.29 -16.97 6.83
C GLY A 145 9.02 -16.30 6.34
N MET A 146 9.01 -14.97 6.24
CA MET A 146 7.97 -14.23 5.52
C MET A 146 8.61 -13.22 4.57
N GLN A 147 7.96 -12.90 3.45
CA GLN A 147 8.47 -11.92 2.50
C GLN A 147 8.21 -10.49 2.99
N ALA A 148 9.24 -9.66 3.04
CA ALA A 148 9.15 -8.26 3.44
C ALA A 148 10.02 -7.35 2.56
N TRP A 149 9.62 -6.09 2.44
CA TRP A 149 10.43 -5.08 1.77
C TRP A 149 11.52 -4.56 2.70
N ILE A 150 12.79 -4.89 2.39
CA ILE A 150 13.96 -4.50 3.18
C ILE A 150 14.99 -3.89 2.26
N MET A 151 15.48 -2.70 2.63
CA MET A 151 16.58 -2.01 1.93
C MET A 151 16.33 -1.87 0.41
N GLY A 152 15.09 -1.54 0.02
CA GLY A 152 14.75 -1.30 -1.39
C GLY A 152 14.48 -2.55 -2.23
N ARG A 153 14.39 -3.74 -1.63
CA ARG A 153 14.07 -4.99 -2.32
C ARG A 153 13.14 -5.89 -1.50
N GLN A 154 12.40 -6.76 -2.18
CA GLN A 154 11.71 -7.87 -1.53
C GLN A 154 12.74 -8.90 -1.05
N SER A 155 12.71 -9.25 0.23
CA SER A 155 13.61 -10.22 0.85
C SER A 155 12.86 -11.04 1.89
N MET A 156 13.25 -12.30 2.05
CA MET A 156 12.73 -13.13 3.15
C MET A 156 13.32 -12.67 4.48
N THR A 157 12.45 -12.47 5.46
CA THR A 157 12.79 -12.21 6.86
C THR A 157 12.60 -13.46 7.68
N TRP A 158 13.60 -13.80 8.48
CA TRP A 158 13.60 -14.99 9.32
C TRP A 158 13.32 -14.63 10.77
N GLN A 159 12.59 -15.49 11.47
CA GLN A 159 12.26 -15.39 12.89
C GLN A 159 12.36 -16.77 13.55
N HIS A 160 12.68 -16.82 14.85
CA HIS A 160 12.49 -18.03 15.65
C HIS A 160 10.99 -18.39 15.69
N PRO A 161 10.63 -19.67 15.84
CA PRO A 161 9.24 -20.11 16.01
C PRO A 161 8.52 -19.36 17.15
N LYS A 162 9.14 -19.29 18.34
CA LYS A 162 8.63 -18.56 19.51
C LYS A 162 8.40 -17.07 19.21
N CYS A 163 9.41 -16.44 18.60
CA CYS A 163 9.33 -15.04 18.19
C CYS A 163 8.20 -14.80 17.18
N PHE A 164 7.97 -15.75 16.26
CA PHE A 164 6.89 -15.67 15.31
C PHE A 164 5.53 -15.74 16.00
N MET A 165 5.34 -16.65 16.96
CA MET A 165 4.07 -16.79 17.72
C MET A 165 3.63 -15.49 18.37
N GLU A 166 4.50 -14.76 19.09
CA GLU A 166 4.04 -13.50 19.70
C GLU A 166 3.83 -12.35 18.68
N ASN A 167 4.23 -12.52 17.41
CA ASN A 167 3.89 -11.60 16.30
C ASN A 167 2.58 -11.99 15.59
N ILE A 168 1.96 -13.09 15.98
CA ILE A 168 0.60 -13.44 15.57
C ILE A 168 -0.34 -12.61 16.44
N SER A 169 -1.29 -11.93 15.78
CA SER A 169 -2.30 -11.15 16.48
C SER A 169 -3.63 -11.19 15.76
N PHE A 170 -4.72 -11.18 16.52
CA PHE A 170 -6.06 -11.00 16.01
C PHE A 170 -6.43 -9.52 16.05
N THR A 171 -7.11 -9.05 15.01
CA THR A 171 -7.57 -7.67 14.94
C THR A 171 -8.88 -7.65 14.18
N ARG A 172 -9.80 -6.75 14.52
CA ARG A 172 -11.00 -6.52 13.72
C ARG A 172 -10.74 -5.49 12.64
N GLU A 173 -11.24 -5.74 11.44
CA GLU A 173 -11.09 -4.78 10.35
C GLU A 173 -12.02 -3.58 10.58
N ALA A 174 -11.44 -2.41 10.88
CA ALA A 174 -12.23 -1.22 11.16
C ALA A 174 -12.85 -0.56 9.89
N THR A 175 -12.29 -0.80 8.70
CA THR A 175 -12.61 0.00 7.50
C THR A 175 -13.12 -0.78 6.30
N GLY A 176 -13.04 -2.12 6.33
CA GLY A 176 -13.33 -3.01 5.21
C GLY A 176 -12.40 -2.88 4.01
N ARG A 177 -11.37 -2.04 4.08
CA ARG A 177 -10.45 -1.79 2.94
C ARG A 177 -9.37 -2.85 2.82
N GLY A 178 -9.11 -3.58 3.90
CA GLY A 178 -8.16 -4.68 3.90
C GLY A 178 -8.60 -5.79 2.95
N LYS A 179 -7.63 -6.52 2.40
CA LYS A 179 -7.87 -7.74 1.62
C LYS A 179 -7.11 -8.89 2.24
N CYS A 180 -7.72 -10.07 2.21
CA CYS A 180 -7.08 -11.29 2.61
C CYS A 180 -5.88 -11.59 1.68
N LYS A 181 -4.71 -11.84 2.25
CA LYS A 181 -3.51 -12.13 1.46
C LYS A 181 -3.62 -13.45 0.68
N ILE A 182 -4.39 -14.41 1.18
CA ILE A 182 -4.65 -15.72 0.54
C ILE A 182 -5.77 -15.60 -0.50
N SER A 183 -7.01 -15.37 -0.06
CA SER A 183 -8.16 -15.35 -0.96
C SER A 183 -8.32 -14.10 -1.81
N LYS A 184 -7.54 -13.03 -1.52
CA LYS A 184 -7.66 -11.70 -2.14
C LYS A 184 -9.04 -11.03 -1.99
N LYS A 185 -9.99 -11.67 -1.31
CA LYS A 185 -11.31 -11.11 -0.95
C LYS A 185 -11.13 -9.99 0.07
N SER A 186 -11.96 -8.95 -0.03
CA SER A 186 -12.02 -7.89 0.98
C SER A 186 -12.55 -8.43 2.31
N PHE A 187 -12.15 -7.76 3.39
CA PHE A 187 -12.76 -7.97 4.70
C PHE A 187 -13.99 -7.09 4.85
N GLU A 188 -14.97 -7.56 5.61
CA GLU A 188 -16.09 -6.74 6.04
C GLU A 188 -15.67 -5.86 7.22
N ALA A 189 -16.38 -4.75 7.44
CA ALA A 189 -16.11 -3.91 8.61
C ALA A 189 -16.60 -4.64 9.87
N GLY A 190 -15.72 -4.79 10.86
CA GLY A 190 -15.98 -5.56 12.08
C GLY A 190 -15.54 -7.02 12.01
N GLU A 191 -15.23 -7.55 10.82
CA GLU A 191 -14.78 -8.94 10.64
C GLU A 191 -13.41 -9.15 11.33
N ALA A 192 -13.30 -10.19 12.14
CA ALA A 192 -12.03 -10.60 12.72
C ALA A 192 -11.09 -11.18 11.66
N ARG A 193 -9.81 -10.84 11.79
CA ARG A 193 -8.76 -11.35 10.90
C ARG A 193 -7.50 -11.71 11.66
N LEU A 194 -6.80 -12.70 11.12
CA LEU A 194 -5.47 -13.10 11.56
C LEU A 194 -4.44 -12.16 10.92
N SER A 195 -3.63 -11.52 11.75
CA SER A 195 -2.54 -10.64 11.31
C SER A 195 -1.20 -11.27 11.64
N LEU A 196 -0.40 -11.59 10.62
CA LEU A 196 0.93 -12.16 10.76
C LEU A 196 1.96 -11.08 10.45
N ARG A 197 2.80 -10.72 11.43
CA ARG A 197 3.81 -9.67 11.27
C ARG A 197 5.22 -10.23 11.20
N SER A 198 5.98 -9.78 10.22
CA SER A 198 7.44 -9.99 10.15
C SER A 198 8.08 -8.70 9.69
N HIS A 199 8.91 -8.11 10.56
CA HIS A 199 9.51 -6.80 10.33
C HIS A 199 8.43 -5.72 10.04
N THR A 200 8.43 -5.16 8.84
CA THR A 200 7.51 -4.10 8.38
C THR A 200 6.34 -4.65 7.58
N ALA A 201 6.34 -5.95 7.26
CA ALA A 201 5.28 -6.59 6.51
C ALA A 201 4.26 -7.22 7.47
N THR A 202 2.98 -6.92 7.21
CA THR A 202 1.85 -7.54 7.91
C THR A 202 0.96 -8.22 6.87
N SER A 203 0.78 -9.52 6.99
CA SER A 203 -0.11 -10.32 6.15
C SER A 203 -1.41 -10.56 6.91
N ASN A 204 -2.50 -10.02 6.38
CA ASN A 204 -3.83 -10.17 6.94
C ASN A 204 -4.56 -11.33 6.25
N VAL A 205 -5.15 -12.25 7.00
CA VAL A 205 -5.81 -13.45 6.51
C VAL A 205 -7.16 -13.63 7.21
N LYS A 206 -8.18 -14.12 6.49
CA LYS A 206 -9.48 -14.49 7.08
C LYS A 206 -9.32 -15.70 8.02
N LEU A 207 -10.10 -15.75 9.09
CA LEU A 207 -10.02 -16.84 10.07
C LEU A 207 -10.30 -18.22 9.45
N THR A 208 -11.22 -18.31 8.49
CA THR A 208 -11.54 -19.55 7.78
C THR A 208 -10.39 -20.12 6.95
N LEU A 209 -9.39 -19.29 6.61
CA LEU A 209 -8.23 -19.69 5.82
C LEU A 209 -6.96 -19.83 6.68
N LEU A 210 -7.11 -19.77 8.01
CA LEU A 210 -6.04 -20.01 8.96
C LEU A 210 -5.33 -21.35 8.71
N PRO A 211 -6.03 -22.47 8.45
CA PRO A 211 -5.36 -23.76 8.26
C PRO A 211 -4.41 -23.76 7.07
N LEU A 212 -4.79 -23.11 5.97
CA LEU A 212 -3.95 -23.02 4.77
C LEU A 212 -2.66 -22.23 5.01
N CYS A 213 -2.72 -21.24 5.92
CA CYS A 213 -1.57 -20.40 6.23
C CYS A 213 -0.63 -21.06 7.24
N LEU A 214 -1.20 -21.55 8.34
CA LEU A 214 -0.43 -22.00 9.51
C LEU A 214 -0.07 -23.48 9.48
N ARG A 215 -0.65 -24.30 8.59
CA ARG A 215 -0.36 -25.76 8.53
C ARG A 215 1.13 -26.08 8.53
N SER A 216 1.89 -25.43 7.65
CA SER A 216 3.35 -25.66 7.56
C SER A 216 4.10 -25.28 8.83
N PHE A 217 3.60 -24.30 9.58
CA PHE A 217 4.18 -23.86 10.84
C PHE A 217 3.80 -24.78 11.99
N VAL A 218 2.51 -25.10 12.12
CA VAL A 218 1.99 -25.98 13.18
C VAL A 218 2.65 -27.35 13.12
N LYS A 219 2.75 -27.93 11.92
CA LYS A 219 3.42 -29.22 11.72
C LYS A 219 4.88 -29.17 12.18
N ALA A 220 5.64 -28.18 11.71
CA ALA A 220 7.06 -28.08 12.05
C ALA A 220 7.30 -27.84 13.55
N VAL A 221 6.44 -27.08 14.21
CA VAL A 221 6.48 -26.86 15.67
C VAL A 221 6.12 -28.13 16.43
N SER A 222 5.10 -28.88 15.98
CA SER A 222 4.72 -30.15 16.61
C SER A 222 5.81 -31.23 16.54
N GLU A 223 6.64 -31.20 15.50
CA GLU A 223 7.78 -32.12 15.35
C GLU A 223 9.00 -31.69 16.19
N GLU A 224 9.13 -30.39 16.49
CA GLU A 224 10.28 -29.83 17.19
C GLU A 224 10.00 -29.59 18.68
N LYS A 225 10.51 -30.50 19.52
CA LYS A 225 10.33 -30.52 21.00
C LYS A 225 10.70 -29.22 21.75
N ASN A 226 11.44 -28.30 21.13
CA ASN A 226 11.95 -27.08 21.76
C ASN A 226 11.19 -25.80 21.36
N SER A 227 10.21 -25.91 20.46
CA SER A 227 9.59 -24.75 19.80
C SER A 227 8.40 -24.13 20.57
N GLY A 228 7.90 -24.82 21.60
CA GLY A 228 6.83 -24.37 22.51
C GLY A 228 5.43 -24.75 22.03
N ASP A 229 4.48 -24.89 22.96
CA ASP A 229 3.11 -25.28 22.63
C ASP A 229 2.36 -24.15 21.90
N ILE A 230 1.55 -24.54 20.91
CA ILE A 230 0.76 -23.61 20.11
C ILE A 230 -0.54 -23.33 20.84
N GLU A 231 -0.50 -22.29 21.65
CA GLU A 231 -1.63 -21.87 22.46
C GLU A 231 -2.25 -20.58 21.89
N PRO A 232 -3.31 -20.67 21.06
CA PRO A 232 -3.92 -19.49 20.44
C PRO A 232 -4.44 -18.45 21.44
N HIS A 233 -4.78 -18.87 22.65
CA HIS A 233 -5.23 -17.99 23.72
C HIS A 233 -4.14 -17.02 24.21
N THR A 234 -2.86 -17.36 24.02
CA THR A 234 -1.72 -16.50 24.38
C THR A 234 -1.47 -15.40 23.35
N TRP A 235 -2.10 -15.47 22.18
CA TRP A 235 -1.85 -14.54 21.09
C TRP A 235 -2.59 -13.21 21.29
N ASN A 236 -1.91 -12.12 20.94
CA ASN A 236 -2.42 -10.77 21.12
C ASN A 236 -3.76 -10.58 20.39
N GLY A 237 -4.78 -10.10 21.11
CA GLY A 237 -6.09 -9.82 20.55
C GLY A 237 -7.04 -11.02 20.48
N TYR A 238 -6.66 -12.19 21.01
CA TYR A 238 -7.57 -13.34 21.14
C TYR A 238 -8.85 -12.99 21.93
N GLU A 239 -8.71 -12.13 22.94
CA GLU A 239 -9.81 -11.64 23.79
C GLU A 239 -10.92 -10.92 23.01
N ILE A 240 -10.60 -10.32 21.86
CA ILE A 240 -11.55 -9.55 21.03
C ILE A 240 -12.42 -10.46 20.15
N LEU A 241 -12.03 -11.73 20.00
CA LEU A 241 -12.78 -12.72 19.23
C LEU A 241 -14.04 -13.14 19.98
N GLU A 242 -15.13 -13.28 19.24
CA GLU A 242 -16.36 -13.89 19.73
C GLU A 242 -16.19 -15.39 19.96
N LYS A 243 -17.10 -16.00 20.73
CA LYS A 243 -17.03 -17.43 21.07
C LYS A 243 -16.99 -18.32 19.82
N GLU A 244 -17.80 -18.01 18.81
CA GLU A 244 -17.84 -18.73 17.54
C GLU A 244 -16.52 -18.59 16.75
N GLU A 245 -15.94 -17.39 16.74
CA GLU A 245 -14.68 -17.12 16.06
C GLU A 245 -13.50 -17.84 16.73
N ARG A 246 -13.51 -17.93 18.07
CA ARG A 246 -12.53 -18.70 18.84
C ARG A 246 -12.58 -20.19 18.50
N GLU A 247 -13.79 -20.74 18.41
CA GLU A 247 -13.99 -22.14 18.02
C GLU A 247 -13.46 -22.40 16.59
N VAL A 248 -13.65 -21.48 15.65
CA VAL A 248 -13.08 -21.56 14.30
C VAL A 248 -11.53 -21.53 14.32
N VAL A 249 -10.93 -20.72 15.19
CA VAL A 249 -9.47 -20.66 15.33
C VAL A 249 -8.93 -21.96 15.94
N GLU A 250 -9.53 -22.45 17.02
CA GLU A 250 -9.12 -23.68 17.71
C GLU A 250 -9.28 -24.91 16.81
N SER A 251 -10.45 -25.04 16.15
CA SER A 251 -10.67 -26.11 15.17
C SER A 251 -9.72 -26.00 13.97
N GLY A 252 -9.41 -24.78 13.53
CA GLY A 252 -8.46 -24.55 12.45
C GLY A 252 -7.02 -24.94 12.78
N ILE A 253 -6.58 -24.72 14.03
CA ILE A 253 -5.26 -25.13 14.51
C ILE A 253 -5.21 -26.65 14.69
N LYS A 254 -6.27 -27.26 15.22
CA LYS A 254 -6.39 -28.72 15.30
C LYS A 254 -6.36 -29.38 13.91
N ALA A 255 -7.06 -28.81 12.94
CA ALA A 255 -6.99 -29.27 11.55
C ALA A 255 -5.58 -29.13 10.91
N CYS A 256 -4.69 -28.33 11.50
CA CYS A 256 -3.29 -28.26 11.08
C CYS A 256 -2.43 -29.36 11.68
N SER A 257 -2.72 -29.82 12.91
CA SER A 257 -2.00 -30.92 13.55
C SER A 257 -2.37 -32.27 12.95
N ASP A 258 -3.65 -32.45 12.59
CA ASP A 258 -4.21 -33.75 12.21
C ASP A 258 -3.97 -34.11 10.73
N TYR A 259 -3.37 -33.21 9.94
CA TYR A 259 -3.16 -33.43 8.50
C TYR A 259 -1.97 -34.35 8.22
N SER A 260 -2.23 -35.65 8.08
CA SER A 260 -1.31 -36.64 7.53
C SER A 260 -1.06 -36.41 6.04
N HIS A 261 0.17 -36.63 5.60
CA HIS A 261 0.65 -36.46 4.23
C HIS A 261 -0.06 -37.45 3.29
N GLU A 262 -0.92 -36.97 2.39
CA GLU A 262 -1.12 -37.65 1.10
C GLU A 262 -0.34 -36.84 0.06
N ASP A 263 0.87 -37.31 -0.25
CA ASP A 263 1.57 -36.91 -1.47
C ASP A 263 0.76 -37.39 -2.67
N GLY A 264 0.59 -36.52 -3.65
CA GLY A 264 -0.41 -36.66 -4.70
C GLY A 264 -0.20 -37.82 -5.66
N ASP A 265 -1.31 -38.35 -6.15
CA ASP A 265 -1.41 -38.91 -7.50
C ASP A 265 -2.84 -38.74 -8.03
N THR A 266 -2.92 -38.36 -9.30
CA THR A 266 -4.12 -38.14 -10.08
C THR A 266 -4.75 -39.47 -10.49
N SER A 267 -5.88 -39.85 -9.89
CA SER A 267 -6.99 -40.56 -10.55
C SER A 267 -8.05 -40.97 -9.53
N GLY A 268 -9.33 -40.74 -9.84
CA GLY A 268 -10.42 -41.26 -9.01
C GLY A 268 -11.60 -40.30 -8.93
N LYS A 269 -12.39 -40.26 -10.00
CA LYS A 269 -13.73 -39.68 -9.97
C LYS A 269 -14.59 -40.49 -9.01
N GLU A 270 -15.17 -39.88 -7.99
CA GLU A 270 -16.49 -40.34 -7.55
C GLU A 270 -17.37 -39.24 -6.93
N ASN A 271 -18.65 -39.35 -7.28
CA ASN A 271 -19.68 -38.34 -7.18
C ASN A 271 -20.23 -38.21 -5.76
N ILE A 272 -20.27 -36.99 -5.21
CA ILE A 272 -21.17 -36.66 -4.10
C ILE A 272 -22.17 -35.61 -4.56
N ARG A 273 -23.43 -36.05 -4.57
CA ARG A 273 -24.61 -35.36 -5.07
C ARG A 273 -24.91 -34.09 -4.27
N ARG A 274 -25.17 -33.02 -5.02
CA ARG A 274 -25.72 -31.73 -4.57
C ARG A 274 -26.98 -31.91 -3.71
N ARG A 275 -27.05 -31.18 -2.60
CA ARG A 275 -28.33 -30.71 -2.04
C ARG A 275 -28.33 -29.18 -2.02
N LYS A 276 -29.07 -28.59 -2.96
CA LYS A 276 -29.50 -27.19 -2.92
C LYS A 276 -30.66 -27.09 -1.93
N GLY A 277 -30.47 -26.40 -0.82
CA GLY A 277 -31.54 -25.94 0.06
C GLY A 277 -31.53 -24.42 0.06
N ALA A 278 -32.50 -23.80 -0.59
CA ALA A 278 -32.75 -22.37 -0.48
C ALA A 278 -33.43 -22.09 0.85
N VAL A 279 -32.87 -21.20 1.67
CA VAL A 279 -33.56 -20.64 2.83
C VAL A 279 -33.52 -19.12 2.70
N LYS A 280 -34.71 -18.54 2.48
CA LYS A 280 -35.02 -17.12 2.72
C LYS A 280 -35.45 -16.99 4.18
N LEU A 281 -35.00 -15.94 4.87
CA LEU A 281 -35.60 -15.17 5.98
C LEU A 281 -34.44 -14.42 6.65
N ALA A 282 -34.54 -13.25 7.27
CA ALA A 282 -35.56 -12.21 7.41
C ALA A 282 -34.77 -10.95 7.80
N LYS A 283 -35.31 -9.77 7.49
CA LYS A 283 -34.80 -8.48 7.94
C LYS A 283 -35.58 -8.10 9.18
N GLU A 284 -34.91 -7.80 10.29
CA GLU A 284 -35.50 -6.99 11.36
C GLU A 284 -34.56 -5.87 11.84
N PRO A 285 -35.11 -4.72 12.26
CA PRO A 285 -34.39 -3.47 12.46
C PRO A 285 -34.02 -3.23 13.94
N GLY A 286 -32.99 -2.43 14.20
CA GLY A 286 -32.68 -2.05 15.58
C GLY A 286 -31.49 -1.11 15.77
N ASN A 287 -31.78 0.19 15.66
CA ASN A 287 -31.27 1.28 16.51
C ASN A 287 -29.76 1.61 16.55
N ASP A 288 -29.30 2.47 15.63
CA ASP A 288 -28.07 3.27 15.78
C ASP A 288 -28.42 4.71 16.22
N PRO A 289 -27.66 5.35 17.12
CA PRO A 289 -27.96 6.71 17.57
C PRO A 289 -27.70 7.74 16.44
N VAL A 290 -28.80 8.38 16.04
CA VAL A 290 -28.98 9.72 15.43
C VAL A 290 -27.77 10.31 14.68
N SER A 291 -27.88 10.26 13.36
CA SER A 291 -27.04 10.92 12.37
C SER A 291 -27.24 12.44 12.38
N THR A 292 -26.18 13.20 12.68
CA THR A 292 -26.09 14.65 12.41
C THR A 292 -25.39 14.97 11.09
N GLN A 293 -25.34 14.06 10.11
CA GLN A 293 -24.77 14.37 8.80
C GLN A 293 -25.79 15.06 7.87
N PRO A 294 -25.34 15.98 7.00
CA PRO A 294 -26.20 16.55 5.95
C PRO A 294 -26.66 15.47 4.96
N GLU A 295 -27.95 15.52 4.60
CA GLU A 295 -28.61 14.52 3.75
C GLU A 295 -27.88 14.25 2.44
N SER A 296 -27.70 12.96 2.13
CA SER A 296 -27.17 12.51 0.85
C SER A 296 -28.20 12.71 -0.27
N GLY A 297 -27.79 13.35 -1.36
CA GLY A 297 -28.62 13.57 -2.55
C GLY A 297 -29.03 15.04 -2.77
N LYS A 298 -28.90 15.90 -1.76
CA LYS A 298 -29.20 17.35 -1.86
C LYS A 298 -28.01 18.19 -1.38
N LYS A 299 -27.92 19.44 -1.84
CA LYS A 299 -26.97 20.43 -1.27
C LYS A 299 -27.67 21.12 -0.10
N THR A 300 -27.27 20.82 1.12
CA THR A 300 -27.88 21.37 2.33
C THR A 300 -27.19 22.67 2.77
N LYS A 301 -25.99 22.96 2.24
CA LYS A 301 -25.16 24.13 2.59
C LYS A 301 -24.94 24.26 4.10
N THR A 302 -24.83 23.13 4.79
CA THR A 302 -24.69 23.11 6.25
C THR A 302 -23.28 23.50 6.66
N GLY A 303 -23.15 24.60 7.40
CA GLY A 303 -21.90 25.01 8.03
C GLY A 303 -21.69 24.30 9.37
N GLY A 304 -20.46 24.30 9.87
CA GLY A 304 -20.16 23.79 11.23
C GLY A 304 -18.79 23.14 11.36
N LYS A 305 -18.47 22.76 12.59
CA LYS A 305 -17.29 21.95 12.90
C LYS A 305 -17.60 20.47 12.60
N VAL A 306 -16.62 19.79 12.03
CA VAL A 306 -16.71 18.38 11.67
C VAL A 306 -15.48 17.63 12.15
N ALA A 307 -15.70 16.38 12.50
CA ALA A 307 -14.66 15.42 12.84
C ALA A 307 -14.63 14.28 11.82
N TRP A 308 -13.46 13.72 11.52
CA TRP A 308 -13.32 12.52 10.69
C TRP A 308 -12.11 11.66 11.06
N LYS A 309 -12.18 10.34 10.81
CA LYS A 309 -11.07 9.40 11.07
C LYS A 309 -10.06 9.36 9.92
N TRP A 310 -8.79 9.60 10.20
CA TRP A 310 -7.67 9.47 9.26
C TRP A 310 -6.43 8.88 9.94
N GLY A 311 -5.91 7.77 9.42
CA GLY A 311 -4.68 7.14 9.94
C GLY A 311 -4.77 6.69 11.40
N GLY A 312 -5.96 6.30 11.88
CA GLY A 312 -6.18 5.92 13.28
C GLY A 312 -6.42 7.10 14.24
N MET A 313 -6.37 8.34 13.77
CA MET A 313 -6.62 9.54 14.56
C MET A 313 -7.92 10.24 14.14
N THR A 314 -8.57 10.92 15.09
CA THR A 314 -9.70 11.81 14.80
C THR A 314 -9.17 13.20 14.45
N CYS A 315 -9.48 13.65 13.24
CA CYS A 315 -9.11 14.96 12.72
C CYS A 315 -10.32 15.90 12.78
N LEU A 316 -10.07 17.18 13.09
CA LEU A 316 -11.09 18.22 13.15
C LEU A 316 -10.93 19.24 12.02
N GLY A 317 -12.06 19.81 11.57
CA GLY A 317 -12.09 20.88 10.58
C GLY A 317 -13.42 21.61 10.54
N LYS A 318 -13.52 22.61 9.65
CA LYS A 318 -14.73 23.40 9.42
C LYS A 318 -15.27 23.12 8.02
N LEU A 319 -16.57 22.85 7.91
CA LEU A 319 -17.21 22.65 6.61
C LEU A 319 -17.14 23.89 5.74
N LEU A 320 -17.14 23.66 4.44
CA LEU A 320 -17.16 24.66 3.38
C LEU A 320 -18.48 24.52 2.60
N PRO A 321 -19.58 25.16 3.05
CA PRO A 321 -20.89 25.06 2.42
C PRO A 321 -20.89 25.43 0.94
N SER A 322 -20.04 26.38 0.54
CA SER A 322 -19.93 26.85 -0.84
C SER A 322 -19.41 25.79 -1.81
N ARG A 323 -18.70 24.77 -1.32
CA ARG A 323 -18.11 23.70 -2.15
C ARG A 323 -18.88 22.40 -2.09
N GLU A 324 -20.03 22.36 -1.39
CA GLU A 324 -20.82 21.16 -1.21
C GLU A 324 -21.44 20.65 -2.52
N SER A 325 -21.37 19.33 -2.72
CA SER A 325 -22.10 18.62 -3.77
C SER A 325 -23.17 17.72 -3.16
N GLY A 326 -24.09 17.21 -3.99
CA GLY A 326 -25.14 16.30 -3.52
C GLY A 326 -24.60 15.03 -2.87
N THR A 327 -23.35 14.63 -3.18
CA THR A 327 -22.73 13.40 -2.68
C THR A 327 -21.58 13.64 -1.70
N HIS A 328 -20.99 14.83 -1.70
CA HIS A 328 -19.79 15.15 -0.91
C HIS A 328 -19.86 16.52 -0.24
N CYS A 329 -19.38 16.58 1.00
CA CYS A 329 -19.04 17.78 1.72
C CYS A 329 -17.52 18.03 1.66
N TYR A 330 -17.09 19.27 1.89
CA TYR A 330 -15.67 19.61 1.97
C TYR A 330 -15.38 20.30 3.30
N ALA A 331 -14.30 19.93 3.97
CA ALA A 331 -13.89 20.50 5.24
C ALA A 331 -12.46 21.04 5.17
N LYS A 332 -12.23 22.24 5.73
CA LYS A 332 -10.90 22.82 5.88
C LYS A 332 -10.33 22.44 7.24
N THR A 333 -9.15 21.84 7.24
CA THR A 333 -8.38 21.54 8.45
C THR A 333 -7.79 22.80 9.07
N HIS A 334 -7.38 22.74 10.34
CA HIS A 334 -6.63 23.83 11.00
C HIS A 334 -5.33 24.20 10.27
N LYS A 335 -4.72 23.26 9.52
CA LYS A 335 -3.52 23.49 8.70
C LYS A 335 -3.81 24.01 7.29
N GLY A 336 -5.05 24.39 7.01
CA GLY A 336 -5.46 24.96 5.72
C GLY A 336 -5.74 23.94 4.60
N ASN A 337 -5.43 22.66 4.78
CA ASN A 337 -5.74 21.60 3.82
C ASN A 337 -7.24 21.33 3.74
N ILE A 338 -7.75 21.07 2.54
CA ILE A 338 -9.15 20.71 2.29
C ILE A 338 -9.29 19.19 2.23
N LYS A 339 -10.31 18.65 2.90
CA LYS A 339 -10.68 17.24 2.89
C LYS A 339 -12.06 17.06 2.27
N THR A 340 -12.19 16.05 1.42
CA THR A 340 -13.45 15.62 0.84
C THR A 340 -14.09 14.57 1.76
N LEU A 341 -15.35 14.79 2.13
CA LEU A 341 -16.12 13.95 3.04
C LEU A 341 -17.37 13.46 2.30
N THR A 342 -17.55 12.16 2.14
CA THR A 342 -18.69 11.58 1.44
C THR A 342 -19.89 11.52 2.39
N LYS A 343 -21.03 12.11 2.00
CA LYS A 343 -22.25 12.10 2.82
C LYS A 343 -22.76 10.67 3.07
N GLY A 344 -23.31 10.42 4.25
CA GLY A 344 -23.83 9.11 4.66
C GLY A 344 -22.76 8.08 5.01
N LYS A 345 -21.49 8.50 5.18
CA LYS A 345 -20.40 7.60 5.60
C LYS A 345 -20.04 7.83 7.05
N SER A 346 -20.02 6.76 7.85
CA SER A 346 -19.78 6.79 9.30
C SER A 346 -18.38 7.21 9.76
N TYR A 347 -17.43 7.45 8.84
CA TYR A 347 -16.07 7.84 9.21
C TYR A 347 -15.94 9.31 9.62
N TRP A 348 -16.99 10.12 9.47
CA TRP A 348 -17.02 11.53 9.87
C TRP A 348 -18.38 11.89 10.49
N TRP A 349 -18.44 12.99 11.22
CA TRP A 349 -19.69 13.46 11.85
C TRP A 349 -19.59 14.96 12.14
N MET A 350 -20.73 15.60 12.33
CA MET A 350 -20.79 16.99 12.82
C MET A 350 -20.43 17.00 14.31
N VAL A 351 -19.66 17.99 14.74
CA VAL A 351 -19.35 18.21 16.15
C VAL A 351 -20.30 19.28 16.64
N GLU A 352 -21.18 18.94 17.59
CA GLU A 352 -22.05 19.92 18.25
C GLU A 352 -21.18 20.89 19.06
N GLU A 353 -21.48 22.18 18.94
CA GLU A 353 -20.85 23.21 19.78
C GLU A 353 -21.56 23.21 21.13
N SER A 354 -20.86 22.76 22.18
CA SER A 354 -21.24 23.01 23.58
C SER A 354 -20.86 24.43 24.00
#